data_AF-A0A1Q4GS03-F1
#
_entry.id   AF-A0A1Q4GS03-F1
#
_cell.length_a   1.000
_cell.length_b   1.000
_cell.length_c   1.000
_cell.angle_alpha   90.00
_cell.angle_beta   90.00
_cell.angle_gamma   90.00
#
_symmetry.space_group_name_H-M   'P 1'
#
loop_
_entity.id
_entity.type
_entity.pdbx_description
1 polymer ?
#
loop_
_entity_poly.entity_id
_entity_poly.type
_entity_poly.pdbx_seq_one_letter_code
_entity_poly.pdbx_strand_id
1 'polypeptide(L)'
;MNMRINRGWIGVTALALALGLHGCGGGGGENTTALVKQIPVSTPAQIAQESAADYNDNVNGLITAATLKRWKDDWLNQRPAGITGKLVILQVSAGPTSADNSAYAANTAYIKPNGVNVFTYLSPSSDWIQTRSNGVIETPSMVPDGASMDALLKKFNIDPKNDMIVAAMGTGSTSNAMNQGRIWYALRYWGVDKKNLAILNGGNSWLTAGTQTFPATLTGTDFQAAASVPPNNGHASVKDLLVDNTQLQATLGDMLAILPSSDTNVLNDGVFIWDARSRDQYSAAQTDNAGNFPALACAPGGSTAICTQNSGSRQGHPFGALQLDYTNMLVAAEGFRYKDKAALQSYLDGNVSGAGFIAGDYQSVGVGNAYQPNDVVYTYCETTFRAMITGVVSGVILGKPTRFYDGAMVEWNSLTPGSVRLDSTGNAILPENSPWRTDLKSFYIAAAPEPTAFVAQRYITNAYANSSNAIINADKAYKYGEVIPAAGTSAPPANPCGG
;
A
#
# COMPACT_ATOMS: atom_id res chain seq x y z
N MET A 1 56.66 12.98 21.94
CA MET A 1 55.98 13.55 23.13
C MET A 1 54.50 13.22 22.97
N ASN A 2 53.98 12.06 23.38
CA ASN A 2 53.87 11.42 24.71
C ASN A 2 53.15 12.26 25.78
N MET A 3 51.83 12.04 25.87
CA MET A 3 50.96 12.00 27.07
C MET A 3 49.60 11.51 26.54
N ARG A 4 49.07 10.30 26.74
CA ARG A 4 48.94 9.38 27.90
C ARG A 4 48.35 10.03 29.14
N ILE A 5 47.03 9.85 29.31
CA ILE A 5 46.37 9.73 30.62
C ILE A 5 45.55 8.42 30.61
N ASN A 6 45.87 7.59 31.62
CA ASN A 6 45.27 6.31 32.04
C ASN A 6 43.90 6.56 32.70
N ARG A 7 42.87 5.76 32.41
CA ARG A 7 42.40 4.52 33.11
C ARG A 7 41.90 4.68 34.56
N GLY A 8 40.66 4.22 34.77
CA GLY A 8 40.03 3.79 36.03
C GLY A 8 38.51 3.79 35.85
N TRP A 9 37.87 2.78 35.23
CA TRP A 9 37.42 1.47 35.76
C TRP A 9 36.43 1.51 36.93
N ILE A 10 35.49 0.55 36.89
CA ILE A 10 34.35 0.23 37.78
C ILE A 10 33.07 0.98 37.34
N GLY A 11 32.03 0.41 36.72
CA GLY A 11 31.56 -0.98 36.66
C GLY A 11 30.37 -1.17 37.61
N VAL A 12 29.13 -0.97 37.13
CA VAL A 12 27.92 -1.64 37.65
C VAL A 12 26.89 -1.76 36.53
N THR A 13 26.65 -3.01 36.15
CA THR A 13 25.54 -3.49 35.33
C THR A 13 24.27 -3.50 36.19
N ALA A 14 23.17 -2.90 35.73
CA ALA A 14 21.83 -3.14 36.30
C ALA A 14 20.81 -3.18 35.17
N LEU A 15 20.57 -4.41 34.69
CA LEU A 15 19.49 -4.78 33.79
C LEU A 15 18.21 -4.90 34.64
N ALA A 16 17.28 -3.96 34.52
CA ALA A 16 15.97 -4.06 35.17
C ALA A 16 14.95 -4.65 34.17
N LEU A 17 14.78 -5.98 34.22
CA LEU A 17 13.61 -6.67 33.67
C LEU A 17 12.43 -6.45 34.63
N ALA A 18 11.39 -5.76 34.17
CA ALA A 18 10.10 -5.72 34.84
C ALA A 18 9.21 -6.85 34.30
N LEU A 19 9.23 -8.00 34.97
CA LEU A 19 8.26 -9.08 34.79
C LEU A 19 7.09 -8.85 35.75
N GLY A 20 5.93 -8.47 35.20
CA GLY A 20 4.65 -8.49 35.89
C GLY A 20 3.92 -9.81 35.62
N LEU A 21 4.07 -10.77 36.52
CA LEU A 21 3.19 -11.95 36.66
C LEU A 21 2.42 -11.74 37.95
N HIS A 22 1.08 -11.78 37.93
CA HIS A 22 0.17 -12.32 38.96
C HIS A 22 -1.24 -12.44 38.36
N GLY A 23 -1.81 -13.64 38.43
CA GLY A 23 -3.16 -13.95 37.94
C GLY A 23 -3.40 -15.46 37.86
N CYS A 24 -3.32 -16.13 39.01
CA CYS A 24 -3.59 -17.55 39.18
C CYS A 24 -5.11 -17.83 39.11
N GLY A 25 -5.50 -18.79 38.27
CA GLY A 25 -6.86 -19.34 38.19
C GLY A 25 -6.83 -20.67 37.46
N GLY A 26 -6.55 -21.75 38.19
CA GLY A 26 -6.43 -23.10 37.67
C GLY A 26 -7.78 -23.78 37.43
N GLY A 27 -7.82 -24.63 36.40
CA GLY A 27 -8.92 -25.53 36.09
C GLY A 27 -8.55 -26.36 34.86
N GLY A 28 -8.07 -27.58 35.08
CA GLY A 28 -7.55 -28.47 34.05
C GLY A 28 -8.60 -28.93 33.04
N GLY A 29 -8.16 -29.04 31.80
CA GLY A 29 -8.86 -29.65 30.67
C GLY A 29 -7.95 -29.53 29.46
N GLU A 30 -7.21 -30.60 29.14
CA GLU A 30 -6.45 -30.69 27.89
C GLU A 30 -7.43 -30.56 26.72
N ASN A 31 -7.35 -29.46 25.96
CA ASN A 31 -8.20 -29.23 24.80
C ASN A 31 -7.44 -28.41 23.73
N THR A 32 -6.70 -29.12 22.87
CA THR A 32 -6.31 -28.91 21.45
C THR A 32 -6.27 -27.51 20.78
N THR A 33 -6.23 -26.38 21.50
CA THR A 33 -6.30 -25.01 20.93
C THR A 33 -4.94 -24.29 20.82
N ALA A 34 -3.83 -25.01 20.95
CA ALA A 34 -2.51 -24.43 21.21
C ALA A 34 -1.65 -24.02 19.97
N LEU A 35 -2.27 -23.59 18.86
CA LEU A 35 -1.57 -22.91 17.75
C LEU A 35 -1.97 -21.44 17.57
N VAL A 36 -3.07 -21.02 18.19
CA VAL A 36 -3.70 -19.71 17.93
C VAL A 36 -3.15 -18.58 18.82
N LYS A 37 -2.55 -18.90 19.97
CA LYS A 37 -2.08 -17.93 20.98
C LYS A 37 -0.74 -17.23 20.68
N GLN A 38 -0.11 -17.42 19.52
CA GLN A 38 1.28 -16.95 19.30
C GLN A 38 1.59 -16.37 17.91
N ILE A 39 0.61 -15.96 17.10
CA ILE A 39 0.94 -15.24 15.85
C ILE A 39 1.37 -13.81 16.23
N PRO A 40 2.65 -13.43 16.05
CA PRO A 40 3.11 -12.10 16.42
C PRO A 40 2.51 -11.06 15.47
N VAL A 41 2.02 -9.96 16.04
CA VAL A 41 1.59 -8.79 15.27
C VAL A 41 2.82 -7.92 15.00
N SER A 42 3.18 -7.80 13.73
CA SER A 42 4.29 -6.96 13.30
C SER A 42 3.90 -5.48 13.36
N THR A 43 4.79 -4.67 13.92
CA THR A 43 4.72 -3.21 13.82
C THR A 43 5.03 -2.75 12.38
N PRO A 44 4.59 -1.55 11.95
CA PRO A 44 4.95 -1.00 10.64
C PRO A 44 6.47 -0.98 10.37
N ALA A 45 7.28 -0.74 11.41
CA ALA A 45 8.74 -0.78 11.32
C ALA A 45 9.30 -2.20 11.04
N GLN A 46 8.72 -3.24 11.65
CA GLN A 46 9.11 -4.63 11.41
C GLN A 46 8.68 -5.13 10.02
N ILE A 47 7.55 -4.61 9.51
CA ILE A 47 7.03 -4.95 8.18
C ILE A 47 7.93 -4.37 7.08
N ALA A 48 8.46 -3.16 7.31
CA ALA A 48 9.32 -2.44 6.38
C ALA A 48 10.61 -3.22 6.06
N GLN A 49 11.16 -2.89 4.90
CA GLN A 49 12.46 -3.36 4.45
C GLN A 49 13.20 -2.23 3.77
N GLU A 50 14.52 -2.23 3.89
CA GLU A 50 15.36 -1.20 3.30
C GLU A 50 16.16 -1.81 2.14
N SER A 51 16.09 -1.16 0.99
CA SER A 51 16.90 -1.53 -0.18
C SER A 51 18.35 -1.08 0.01
N ALA A 52 19.29 -1.74 -0.65
CA ALA A 52 20.66 -1.28 -0.76
C ALA A 52 20.75 0.07 -1.50
N ALA A 53 21.90 0.75 -1.38
CA ALA A 53 22.15 2.01 -2.09
C ALA A 53 22.20 1.80 -3.61
N ASP A 54 22.84 0.72 -4.06
CA ASP A 54 22.75 0.21 -5.42
C ASP A 54 21.75 -0.97 -5.45
N TYR A 55 20.70 -0.85 -6.25
CA TYR A 55 19.67 -1.89 -6.36
C TYR A 55 20.19 -3.21 -6.96
N ASN A 56 21.37 -3.23 -7.58
CA ASN A 56 21.99 -4.47 -8.05
C ASN A 56 22.41 -5.40 -6.90
N ASP A 57 22.60 -4.85 -5.70
CA ASP A 57 22.95 -5.61 -4.50
C ASP A 57 21.72 -6.23 -3.82
N ASN A 58 20.51 -5.86 -4.25
CA ASN A 58 19.29 -6.39 -3.68
C ASN A 58 19.02 -7.83 -4.13
N VAL A 59 18.64 -8.67 -3.17
CA VAL A 59 18.19 -10.06 -3.37
C VAL A 59 16.70 -10.28 -3.02
N ASN A 60 16.00 -9.22 -2.63
CA ASN A 60 14.56 -9.11 -2.40
C ASN A 60 14.18 -7.61 -2.45
N GLY A 61 12.91 -7.27 -2.26
CA GLY A 61 12.46 -5.88 -2.42
C GLY A 61 12.66 -5.38 -3.85
N LEU A 62 13.20 -4.18 -4.05
CA LEU A 62 13.38 -3.64 -5.40
C LEU A 62 14.61 -4.25 -6.08
N ILE A 63 14.43 -5.10 -7.08
CA ILE A 63 15.53 -5.78 -7.80
C ILE A 63 15.71 -5.26 -9.22
N THR A 64 16.90 -5.44 -9.78
CA THR A 64 17.21 -5.04 -11.16
C THR A 64 17.04 -6.18 -12.17
N ALA A 65 17.09 -5.84 -13.45
CA ALA A 65 17.14 -6.83 -14.55
C ALA A 65 18.30 -7.81 -14.38
N ALA A 66 19.46 -7.34 -13.90
CA ALA A 66 20.64 -8.19 -13.70
C ALA A 66 20.38 -9.28 -12.65
N THR A 67 19.79 -8.91 -11.51
CA THR A 67 19.41 -9.87 -10.47
C THR A 67 18.40 -10.89 -10.99
N LEU A 68 17.32 -10.42 -11.64
CA LEU A 68 16.34 -11.33 -12.21
C LEU A 68 16.93 -12.24 -13.29
N LYS A 69 17.83 -11.73 -14.13
CA LYS A 69 18.50 -12.52 -15.17
C LYS A 69 19.29 -13.68 -14.56
N ARG A 70 20.09 -13.43 -13.52
CA ARG A 70 20.83 -14.49 -12.81
C ARG A 70 19.89 -15.57 -12.27
N TRP A 71 18.79 -15.17 -11.62
CA TRP A 71 17.81 -16.11 -11.07
C TRP A 71 17.08 -16.93 -12.14
N LYS A 72 16.67 -16.27 -13.23
CA LYS A 72 16.00 -16.91 -14.37
C LYS A 72 16.90 -17.94 -15.05
N ASP A 73 18.16 -17.57 -15.27
CA ASP A 73 19.10 -18.38 -16.05
C ASP A 73 19.63 -19.58 -15.24
N ASP A 74 19.78 -19.44 -13.92
CA ASP A 74 20.28 -20.51 -13.05
C ASP A 74 19.66 -20.47 -11.65
N TRP A 75 18.36 -20.78 -11.56
CA TRP A 75 17.62 -20.68 -10.29
C TRP A 75 18.21 -21.52 -9.16
N LEU A 76 18.64 -22.75 -9.44
CA LEU A 76 19.07 -23.68 -8.40
C LEU A 76 20.34 -23.19 -7.69
N ASN A 77 21.25 -22.53 -8.40
CA ASN A 77 22.49 -22.01 -7.83
C ASN A 77 22.43 -20.51 -7.47
N GLN A 78 21.50 -19.74 -8.05
CA GLN A 78 21.43 -18.28 -7.87
C GLN A 78 20.28 -17.80 -6.97
N ARG A 79 19.37 -18.69 -6.55
CA ARG A 79 18.28 -18.29 -5.64
C ARG A 79 18.82 -17.74 -4.31
N PRO A 80 18.16 -16.73 -3.72
CA PRO A 80 18.59 -16.16 -2.44
C PRO A 80 18.60 -17.19 -1.31
N ALA A 81 19.47 -16.97 -0.33
CA ALA A 81 19.54 -17.83 0.85
C ALA A 81 18.19 -17.91 1.58
N GLY A 82 17.81 -19.12 1.99
CA GLY A 82 16.54 -19.37 2.68
C GLY A 82 15.33 -19.52 1.75
N ILE A 83 15.49 -19.38 0.43
CA ILE A 83 14.48 -19.73 -0.57
C ILE A 83 14.73 -21.16 -1.05
N THR A 84 13.72 -22.01 -0.93
CA THR A 84 13.81 -23.45 -1.21
C THR A 84 12.90 -23.89 -2.36
N GLY A 85 11.90 -23.09 -2.69
CA GLY A 85 10.94 -23.32 -3.75
C GLY A 85 11.36 -22.78 -5.11
N LYS A 86 10.37 -22.43 -5.93
CA LYS A 86 10.50 -21.92 -7.30
C LYS A 86 10.54 -20.40 -7.35
N LEU A 87 10.92 -19.87 -8.51
CA LEU A 87 10.75 -18.47 -8.87
C LEU A 87 9.41 -18.30 -9.61
N VAL A 88 8.53 -17.47 -9.05
CA VAL A 88 7.26 -17.10 -9.67
C VAL A 88 7.26 -15.62 -9.98
N ILE A 89 7.11 -15.28 -11.26
CA ILE A 89 7.04 -13.91 -11.75
C ILE A 89 5.58 -13.60 -12.06
N LEU A 90 5.01 -12.65 -11.34
CA LEU A 90 3.65 -12.14 -11.53
C LEU A 90 3.74 -10.83 -12.33
N GLN A 91 3.55 -10.94 -13.64
CA GLN A 91 3.50 -9.78 -14.53
C GLN A 91 2.09 -9.20 -14.59
N VAL A 92 1.94 -7.92 -14.27
CA VAL A 92 0.62 -7.25 -14.26
C VAL A 92 0.04 -7.00 -15.65
N SER A 93 0.90 -6.97 -16.67
CA SER A 93 0.52 -6.87 -18.08
C SER A 93 1.54 -7.58 -18.96
N ALA A 94 1.21 -7.78 -20.23
CA ALA A 94 2.22 -8.08 -21.24
C ALA A 94 3.10 -6.84 -21.46
N GLY A 95 4.39 -7.05 -21.67
CA GLY A 95 5.26 -6.05 -22.30
C GLY A 95 4.92 -5.85 -23.79
N PRO A 96 5.43 -4.78 -24.41
CA PRO A 96 5.14 -4.51 -25.81
C PRO A 96 5.85 -5.51 -26.74
N THR A 97 5.25 -5.76 -27.90
CA THR A 97 5.84 -6.54 -28.98
C THR A 97 6.07 -5.69 -30.24
N SER A 98 6.90 -6.18 -31.16
CA SER A 98 7.09 -5.54 -32.47
C SER A 98 5.82 -5.49 -33.33
N ALA A 99 4.82 -6.33 -33.02
CA ALA A 99 3.50 -6.29 -33.65
C ALA A 99 2.63 -5.14 -33.11
N ASP A 100 2.83 -4.75 -31.84
CA ASP A 100 2.06 -3.69 -31.19
C ASP A 100 2.64 -2.30 -31.49
N ASN A 101 3.96 -2.21 -31.67
CA ASN A 101 4.64 -0.96 -31.98
C ASN A 101 6.00 -1.25 -32.64
N SER A 102 6.18 -0.72 -33.86
CA SER A 102 7.40 -0.90 -34.67
C SER A 102 8.66 -0.29 -34.04
N ALA A 103 8.53 0.51 -32.98
CA ALA A 103 9.64 1.02 -32.19
C ALA A 103 10.35 -0.08 -31.36
N TYR A 104 9.73 -1.26 -31.18
CA TYR A 104 10.33 -2.37 -30.44
C TYR A 104 10.90 -3.43 -31.39
N ALA A 105 12.22 -3.59 -31.37
CA ALA A 105 12.94 -4.55 -32.22
C ALA A 105 12.84 -6.01 -31.74
N ALA A 106 12.38 -6.25 -30.50
CA ALA A 106 12.30 -7.57 -29.89
C ALA A 106 10.94 -7.76 -29.19
N ASN A 107 10.51 -9.02 -29.11
CA ASN A 107 9.38 -9.40 -28.27
C ASN A 107 9.76 -9.22 -26.79
N THR A 108 8.99 -8.43 -26.04
CA THR A 108 9.19 -8.24 -24.60
C THR A 108 7.95 -8.57 -23.76
N ALA A 109 7.02 -9.35 -24.34
CA ALA A 109 5.71 -9.62 -23.73
C ALA A 109 5.82 -10.26 -22.35
N TYR A 110 6.49 -11.41 -22.24
CA TYR A 110 6.63 -12.13 -20.98
C TYR A 110 8.05 -12.58 -20.75
N ILE A 111 8.55 -12.39 -19.54
CA ILE A 111 9.84 -12.93 -19.10
C ILE A 111 9.79 -14.45 -19.28
N LYS A 112 10.76 -14.99 -19.99
CA LYS A 112 10.74 -16.39 -20.41
C LYS A 112 10.88 -17.33 -19.20
N PRO A 113 9.89 -18.19 -18.92
CA PRO A 113 10.00 -19.24 -17.91
C PRO A 113 10.92 -20.37 -18.40
N ASN A 114 11.39 -21.21 -17.49
CA ASN A 114 12.06 -22.47 -17.85
C ASN A 114 11.12 -23.69 -17.76
N GLY A 115 9.89 -23.48 -17.27
CA GLY A 115 8.84 -24.52 -17.19
C GLY A 115 9.04 -25.55 -16.07
N VAL A 116 10.10 -25.44 -15.28
CA VAL A 116 10.43 -26.38 -14.19
C VAL A 116 10.50 -25.66 -12.85
N ASN A 117 11.33 -24.63 -12.75
CA ASN A 117 11.60 -23.89 -11.52
C ASN A 117 11.34 -22.38 -11.64
N VAL A 118 11.11 -21.87 -12.86
CA VAL A 118 10.86 -20.46 -13.15
C VAL A 118 9.59 -20.37 -13.97
N PHE A 119 8.61 -19.62 -13.46
CA PHE A 119 7.30 -19.45 -14.06
C PHE A 119 6.95 -17.97 -14.16
N THR A 120 6.27 -17.59 -15.25
CA THR A 120 5.83 -16.22 -15.46
C THR A 120 4.34 -16.22 -15.80
N TYR A 121 3.52 -15.63 -14.94
CA TYR A 121 2.08 -15.57 -15.10
C TYR A 121 1.62 -14.13 -15.38
N LEU A 122 0.57 -14.00 -16.18
CA LEU A 122 -0.21 -12.76 -16.24
C LEU A 122 -1.09 -12.69 -14.98
N SER A 123 -0.92 -11.62 -14.19
CA SER A 123 -1.65 -11.40 -12.95
C SER A 123 -2.11 -9.93 -12.89
N PRO A 124 -3.24 -9.59 -13.55
CA PRO A 124 -3.73 -8.22 -13.60
C PRO A 124 -4.16 -7.75 -12.20
N SER A 125 -4.19 -6.44 -11.97
CA SER A 125 -4.54 -5.88 -10.65
C SER A 125 -5.92 -6.25 -10.14
N SER A 126 -6.86 -6.57 -11.04
CA SER A 126 -8.20 -7.07 -10.69
C SER A 126 -8.16 -8.36 -9.85
N ASP A 127 -7.09 -9.15 -9.95
CA ASP A 127 -6.89 -10.33 -9.11
C ASP A 127 -6.65 -9.95 -7.63
N TRP A 128 -6.18 -8.72 -7.35
CA TRP A 128 -5.61 -8.29 -6.07
C TRP A 128 -6.45 -7.24 -5.35
N ILE A 129 -7.74 -7.18 -5.67
CA ILE A 129 -8.69 -6.23 -5.08
C ILE A 129 -10.04 -6.89 -4.82
N GLN A 130 -10.76 -6.35 -3.84
CA GLN A 130 -12.13 -6.76 -3.50
C GLN A 130 -12.91 -5.55 -2.97
N THR A 131 -14.21 -5.47 -3.26
CA THR A 131 -15.09 -4.54 -2.54
C THR A 131 -15.42 -5.12 -1.18
N ARG A 132 -15.13 -4.39 -0.10
CA ARG A 132 -15.30 -4.89 1.28
C ARG A 132 -15.89 -3.80 2.17
N SER A 133 -16.69 -4.20 3.16
CA SER A 133 -17.16 -3.30 4.21
C SER A 133 -16.16 -3.27 5.36
N ASN A 134 -15.75 -2.06 5.75
CA ASN A 134 -14.93 -1.85 6.96
C ASN A 134 -15.78 -1.81 8.25
N GLY A 135 -17.11 -2.00 8.14
CA GLY A 135 -18.10 -1.87 9.22
C GLY A 135 -18.90 -0.57 9.16
N VAL A 136 -18.33 0.49 8.59
CA VAL A 136 -18.97 1.79 8.38
C VAL A 136 -19.54 1.88 6.97
N ILE A 137 -18.70 1.61 5.96
CA ILE A 137 -19.00 1.79 4.53
C ILE A 137 -18.37 0.66 3.72
N GLU A 138 -18.99 0.31 2.59
CA GLU A 138 -18.38 -0.53 1.56
C GLU A 138 -17.48 0.29 0.63
N THR A 139 -16.23 -0.15 0.51
CA THR A 139 -15.22 0.53 -0.30
C THR A 139 -14.70 -0.44 -1.36
N PRO A 140 -14.61 -0.03 -2.64
CA PRO A 140 -13.99 -0.84 -3.69
C PRO A 140 -12.47 -0.85 -3.53
N SER A 141 -11.80 -1.79 -4.22
CA SER A 141 -10.34 -1.84 -4.28
C SER A 141 -9.62 -2.12 -2.95
N MET A 142 -10.30 -2.72 -1.97
CA MET A 142 -9.70 -3.17 -0.71
C MET A 142 -8.89 -4.45 -0.90
N VAL A 143 -7.94 -4.72 0.02
CA VAL A 143 -7.15 -5.96 0.00
C VAL A 143 -8.09 -7.19 0.02
N PRO A 144 -7.84 -8.21 -0.82
CA PRO A 144 -8.68 -9.40 -0.84
C PRO A 144 -8.70 -10.10 0.52
N ASP A 145 -9.85 -10.68 0.85
CA ASP A 145 -10.00 -11.56 2.00
C ASP A 145 -9.13 -12.83 1.88
N GLY A 146 -9.01 -13.56 2.99
CA GLY A 146 -8.09 -14.70 3.05
C GLY A 146 -8.46 -15.84 2.11
N ALA A 147 -9.76 -16.06 1.86
CA ALA A 147 -10.23 -17.08 0.93
C ALA A 147 -9.87 -16.73 -0.53
N SER A 148 -10.01 -15.46 -0.89
CA SER A 148 -9.62 -14.94 -2.21
C SER A 148 -8.10 -15.03 -2.40
N MET A 149 -7.32 -14.72 -1.37
CA MET A 149 -5.87 -14.90 -1.41
C MET A 149 -5.45 -16.36 -1.57
N ASP A 150 -6.05 -17.27 -0.82
CA ASP A 150 -5.81 -18.72 -0.97
C ASP A 150 -6.17 -19.20 -2.38
N ALA A 151 -7.23 -18.65 -2.98
CA ALA A 151 -7.59 -18.94 -4.36
C ALA A 151 -6.53 -18.45 -5.36
N LEU A 152 -5.90 -17.29 -5.14
CA LEU A 152 -4.78 -16.80 -5.96
C LEU A 152 -3.53 -17.67 -5.80
N LEU A 153 -3.17 -18.04 -4.57
CA LEU A 153 -2.05 -18.93 -4.28
C LEU A 153 -2.27 -20.29 -4.97
N LYS A 154 -3.49 -20.82 -4.93
CA LYS A 154 -3.88 -22.02 -5.68
C LYS A 154 -3.78 -21.83 -7.20
N LYS A 155 -4.35 -20.76 -7.74
CA LYS A 155 -4.37 -20.43 -9.18
C LYS A 155 -2.97 -20.49 -9.77
N PHE A 156 -2.01 -19.82 -9.13
CA PHE A 156 -0.63 -19.73 -9.59
C PHE A 156 0.31 -20.81 -9.02
N ASN A 157 -0.22 -21.73 -8.21
CA ASN A 157 0.56 -22.72 -7.46
C ASN A 157 1.73 -22.10 -6.71
N ILE A 158 1.48 -21.02 -5.96
CA ILE A 158 2.50 -20.32 -5.16
C ILE A 158 2.51 -20.92 -3.76
N ASP A 159 3.70 -21.30 -3.28
CA ASP A 159 3.97 -21.53 -1.86
C ASP A 159 4.70 -20.30 -1.30
N PRO A 160 3.98 -19.36 -0.65
CA PRO A 160 4.56 -18.10 -0.22
C PRO A 160 5.61 -18.23 0.89
N LYS A 161 5.72 -19.41 1.54
CA LYS A 161 6.74 -19.67 2.54
C LYS A 161 8.09 -20.02 1.90
N ASN A 162 8.05 -20.70 0.76
CA ASN A 162 9.23 -21.32 0.15
C ASN A 162 9.63 -20.70 -1.20
N ASP A 163 8.68 -20.15 -1.96
CA ASP A 163 8.90 -19.59 -3.29
C ASP A 163 9.43 -18.15 -3.21
N MET A 164 10.19 -17.74 -4.23
CA MET A 164 10.45 -16.33 -4.49
C MET A 164 9.39 -15.80 -5.46
N ILE A 165 8.74 -14.71 -5.10
CA ILE A 165 7.68 -14.09 -5.88
C ILE A 165 8.16 -12.71 -6.34
N VAL A 166 8.20 -12.49 -7.65
CA VAL A 166 8.58 -11.23 -8.27
C VAL A 166 7.34 -10.59 -8.89
N ALA A 167 6.91 -9.44 -8.38
CA ALA A 167 5.93 -8.61 -9.08
C ALA A 167 6.65 -7.85 -10.20
N ALA A 168 6.09 -7.83 -11.42
CA ALA A 168 6.69 -7.21 -12.60
C ALA A 168 5.66 -6.42 -13.42
N MET A 169 6.08 -5.34 -14.09
CA MET A 169 5.17 -4.46 -14.83
C MET A 169 4.69 -5.05 -16.17
N GLY A 170 5.56 -5.76 -16.89
CA GLY A 170 5.35 -5.98 -18.32
C GLY A 170 5.59 -4.69 -19.09
N THR A 171 4.52 -4.02 -19.52
CA THR A 171 4.64 -2.68 -20.13
C THR A 171 4.98 -1.64 -19.07
N GLY A 172 6.03 -0.83 -19.30
CA GLY A 172 6.38 0.27 -18.39
C GLY A 172 5.32 1.36 -18.43
N SER A 173 4.72 1.65 -17.28
CA SER A 173 3.80 2.79 -17.09
C SER A 173 3.62 3.08 -15.61
N THR A 174 3.12 4.27 -15.28
CA THR A 174 2.66 4.58 -13.92
C THR A 174 1.61 3.58 -13.44
N SER A 175 0.62 3.26 -14.27
CA SER A 175 -0.46 2.30 -13.94
C SER A 175 0.09 0.92 -13.59
N ASN A 176 1.03 0.40 -14.37
CA ASN A 176 1.61 -0.92 -14.10
C ASN A 176 2.56 -0.92 -12.90
N ALA A 177 3.23 0.20 -12.61
CA ALA A 177 3.99 0.35 -11.36
C ALA A 177 3.07 0.33 -10.12
N MET A 178 1.90 0.97 -10.20
CA MET A 178 0.87 0.89 -9.15
C MET A 178 0.38 -0.55 -8.96
N ASN A 179 0.06 -1.24 -10.06
CA ASN A 179 -0.41 -2.62 -10.03
C ASN A 179 0.65 -3.58 -9.46
N GLN A 180 1.93 -3.36 -9.77
CA GLN A 180 3.04 -4.13 -9.22
C GLN A 180 3.14 -3.95 -7.69
N GLY A 181 3.05 -2.71 -7.21
CA GLY A 181 3.00 -2.42 -5.78
C GLY A 181 1.76 -3.01 -5.09
N ARG A 182 0.63 -3.12 -5.81
CA ARG A 182 -0.59 -3.77 -5.29
C ARG A 182 -0.41 -5.25 -4.98
N ILE A 183 0.29 -5.98 -5.87
CA ILE A 183 0.66 -7.38 -5.63
C ILE A 183 1.53 -7.48 -4.37
N TRP A 184 2.56 -6.64 -4.28
CA TRP A 184 3.46 -6.62 -3.12
C TRP A 184 2.70 -6.33 -1.82
N TYR A 185 1.82 -5.33 -1.82
CA TYR A 185 1.02 -4.94 -0.66
C TYR A 185 0.14 -6.09 -0.18
N ALA A 186 -0.62 -6.72 -1.08
CA ALA A 186 -1.51 -7.83 -0.71
C ALA A 186 -0.73 -9.01 -0.12
N LEU A 187 0.38 -9.41 -0.73
CA LEU A 187 1.22 -10.50 -0.23
C LEU A 187 1.85 -10.15 1.13
N ARG A 188 2.37 -8.93 1.31
CA ARG A 188 2.96 -8.51 2.60
C ARG A 188 1.93 -8.42 3.71
N TYR A 189 0.75 -7.85 3.43
CA TYR A 189 -0.38 -7.75 4.36
C TYR A 189 -0.75 -9.13 4.92
N TRP A 190 -0.83 -10.14 4.04
CA TRP A 190 -1.15 -11.51 4.43
C TRP A 190 0.01 -12.30 5.06
N GLY A 191 1.19 -11.70 5.21
CA GLY A 191 2.27 -12.28 5.99
C GLY A 191 3.40 -12.89 5.17
N VAL A 192 3.43 -12.75 3.85
CA VAL A 192 4.55 -13.29 3.05
C VAL A 192 5.84 -12.59 3.48
N ASP A 193 6.85 -13.38 3.84
CA ASP A 193 8.11 -12.83 4.34
C ASP A 193 8.76 -11.93 3.28
N LYS A 194 9.34 -10.82 3.73
CA LYS A 194 10.02 -9.86 2.86
C LYS A 194 11.16 -10.50 2.05
N LYS A 195 11.80 -11.55 2.57
CA LYS A 195 12.84 -12.31 1.85
C LYS A 195 12.30 -13.07 0.63
N ASN A 196 11.01 -13.39 0.60
CA ASN A 196 10.33 -14.14 -0.45
C ASN A 196 9.68 -13.23 -1.50
N LEU A 197 9.74 -11.90 -1.36
CA LEU A 197 9.10 -10.96 -2.27
C LEU A 197 10.09 -9.99 -2.90
N ALA A 198 9.93 -9.79 -4.21
CA ALA A 198 10.64 -8.77 -4.96
C ALA A 198 9.74 -8.03 -5.96
N ILE A 199 10.22 -6.86 -6.38
CA ILE A 199 9.61 -5.93 -7.31
C ILE A 199 10.65 -5.68 -8.40
N LEU A 200 10.36 -6.07 -9.64
CA LEU A 200 11.25 -5.81 -10.77
C LEU A 200 11.23 -4.33 -11.16
N ASN A 201 12.38 -3.68 -11.10
CA ASN A 201 12.48 -2.24 -11.33
C ASN A 201 12.43 -1.87 -12.82
N GLY A 202 11.25 -1.48 -13.31
CA GLY A 202 11.01 -1.00 -14.67
C GLY A 202 10.29 -1.99 -15.59
N GLY A 203 9.79 -1.49 -16.71
CA GLY A 203 9.06 -2.26 -17.72
C GLY A 203 9.96 -3.01 -18.70
N ASN A 204 9.50 -4.16 -19.17
CA ASN A 204 10.25 -5.16 -19.95
C ASN A 204 11.00 -4.58 -21.16
N SER A 205 10.41 -3.65 -21.91
CA SER A 205 11.06 -3.04 -23.07
C SER A 205 12.33 -2.27 -22.71
N TRP A 206 12.29 -1.53 -21.60
CA TRP A 206 13.47 -0.84 -21.07
C TRP A 206 14.48 -1.82 -20.45
N LEU A 207 14.02 -3.00 -19.99
CA LEU A 207 14.92 -4.04 -19.46
C LEU A 207 15.74 -4.76 -20.54
N THR A 208 15.44 -4.55 -21.84
CA THR A 208 16.22 -5.13 -22.95
C THR A 208 17.47 -4.33 -23.31
N ALA A 209 18.54 -5.04 -23.70
CA ALA A 209 19.81 -4.46 -24.14
C ALA A 209 19.62 -3.35 -25.18
N GLY A 210 20.15 -2.15 -24.89
CA GLY A 210 20.15 -0.99 -25.79
C GLY A 210 19.73 0.33 -25.14
N THR A 211 19.05 0.30 -23.99
CA THR A 211 18.56 1.52 -23.30
C THR A 211 19.12 1.73 -21.88
N GLN A 212 19.89 0.79 -21.34
CA GLN A 212 20.51 0.91 -20.01
C GLN A 212 22.03 1.03 -20.10
N THR A 213 22.60 1.94 -19.31
CA THR A 213 24.05 2.10 -19.07
C THR A 213 24.57 1.27 -17.88
N PHE A 214 23.75 0.36 -17.33
CA PHE A 214 24.10 -0.52 -16.20
C PHE A 214 24.42 -1.97 -16.66
N PRO A 215 25.26 -2.73 -15.93
CA PRO A 215 25.84 -3.97 -16.44
C PRO A 215 24.83 -5.13 -16.58
N ALA A 216 24.77 -5.68 -17.80
CA ALA A 216 24.14 -6.94 -18.25
C ALA A 216 22.62 -7.11 -17.99
N THR A 217 21.87 -6.72 -19.03
CA THR A 217 20.42 -6.60 -19.15
C THR A 217 19.76 -7.89 -19.64
N LEU A 218 18.44 -7.97 -19.50
CA LEU A 218 17.67 -8.94 -20.29
C LEU A 218 17.89 -8.65 -21.79
N THR A 219 17.70 -9.66 -22.62
CA THR A 219 17.80 -9.60 -24.08
C THR A 219 16.51 -10.12 -24.69
N GLY A 220 16.29 -9.94 -25.99
CA GLY A 220 15.09 -10.45 -26.66
C GLY A 220 14.86 -11.97 -26.46
N THR A 221 15.93 -12.76 -26.26
CA THR A 221 15.83 -14.21 -26.01
C THR A 221 15.38 -14.55 -24.59
N ASP A 222 15.41 -13.58 -23.68
CA ASP A 222 14.94 -13.71 -22.30
C ASP A 222 13.42 -13.48 -22.19
N PHE A 223 12.72 -13.31 -23.31
CA PHE A 223 11.28 -13.12 -23.38
C PHE A 223 10.61 -14.12 -24.34
N GLN A 224 9.29 -14.24 -24.20
CA GLN A 224 8.44 -15.03 -25.08
C GLN A 224 7.06 -14.37 -25.24
N ALA A 225 6.28 -14.84 -26.23
CA ALA A 225 5.00 -14.24 -26.60
C ALA A 225 3.85 -14.52 -25.62
N ALA A 226 3.87 -15.66 -24.93
CA ALA A 226 2.78 -16.08 -24.05
C ALA A 226 3.25 -16.24 -22.60
N ALA A 227 2.37 -15.93 -21.65
CA ALA A 227 2.59 -16.30 -20.26
C ALA A 227 2.50 -17.82 -20.08
N SER A 228 3.03 -18.33 -18.96
CA SER A 228 2.69 -19.67 -18.48
C SER A 228 1.19 -19.75 -18.18
N VAL A 229 0.59 -20.92 -18.42
CA VAL A 229 -0.81 -21.20 -18.03
C VAL A 229 -0.83 -21.46 -16.51
N PRO A 230 -1.64 -20.73 -15.71
CA PRO A 230 -1.77 -21.00 -14.28
C PRO A 230 -2.29 -22.43 -14.04
N PRO A 231 -1.59 -23.24 -13.23
CA PRO A 231 -1.90 -24.67 -13.10
C PRO A 231 -3.11 -24.96 -12.20
N ASN A 232 -3.56 -23.99 -11.39
CA ASN A 232 -4.73 -24.09 -10.51
C ASN A 232 -4.74 -25.29 -9.54
N ASN A 233 -3.55 -25.69 -9.09
CA ASN A 233 -3.34 -26.86 -8.24
C ASN A 233 -2.46 -26.58 -7.02
N GLY A 234 -2.25 -25.30 -6.67
CA GLY A 234 -1.57 -24.95 -5.43
C GLY A 234 -2.34 -25.36 -4.18
N HIS A 235 -1.60 -25.56 -3.09
CA HIS A 235 -2.14 -26.03 -1.81
C HIS A 235 -1.81 -25.14 -0.62
N ALA A 236 -0.95 -24.13 -0.80
CA ALA A 236 -0.56 -23.25 0.29
C ALA A 236 -1.69 -22.31 0.69
N SER A 237 -1.72 -21.94 1.97
CA SER A 237 -2.67 -20.98 2.52
C SER A 237 -1.96 -19.82 3.22
N VAL A 238 -2.59 -18.65 3.23
CA VAL A 238 -2.16 -17.50 4.06
C VAL A 238 -2.20 -17.82 5.56
N LYS A 239 -2.94 -18.87 5.96
CA LYS A 239 -2.96 -19.39 7.34
C LYS A 239 -1.62 -20.02 7.74
N ASP A 240 -0.84 -20.51 6.78
CA ASP A 240 0.47 -21.13 7.03
C ASP A 240 1.58 -20.08 7.30
N LEU A 241 1.27 -18.80 7.04
CA LEU A 241 2.16 -17.67 7.26
C LEU A 241 1.97 -17.16 8.69
N LEU A 242 2.77 -17.66 9.64
CA LEU A 242 2.60 -17.42 11.08
C LEU A 242 3.05 -16.02 11.55
N VAL A 243 2.57 -14.95 10.91
CA VAL A 243 2.81 -13.54 11.26
C VAL A 243 1.59 -12.68 10.89
N ASP A 244 1.22 -11.71 11.73
CA ASP A 244 0.15 -10.75 11.44
C ASP A 244 0.75 -9.42 10.99
N ASN A 245 0.58 -9.08 9.71
CA ASN A 245 1.00 -7.81 9.14
C ASN A 245 -0.18 -6.90 8.79
N THR A 246 -1.37 -7.12 9.39
CA THR A 246 -2.56 -6.31 9.15
C THR A 246 -2.34 -4.83 9.52
N GLN A 247 -1.36 -4.52 10.37
CA GLN A 247 -0.89 -3.16 10.64
C GLN A 247 -0.41 -2.42 9.39
N LEU A 248 -0.07 -3.11 8.30
CA LEU A 248 0.25 -2.50 7.00
C LEU A 248 -0.93 -1.72 6.42
N GLN A 249 -2.17 -2.05 6.79
CA GLN A 249 -3.34 -1.26 6.44
C GLN A 249 -3.67 -0.28 7.57
N ALA A 250 -3.87 0.99 7.21
CA ALA A 250 -4.53 1.97 8.06
C ALA A 250 -6.04 1.93 7.77
N THR A 251 -6.85 1.89 8.82
CA THR A 251 -8.31 1.99 8.70
C THR A 251 -8.77 3.44 8.75
N LEU A 252 -10.04 3.71 8.43
CA LEU A 252 -10.64 5.04 8.61
C LEU A 252 -10.46 5.57 10.04
N GLY A 253 -10.68 4.72 11.04
CA GLY A 253 -10.53 5.05 12.45
C GLY A 253 -9.08 5.34 12.82
N ASP A 254 -8.11 4.59 12.27
CA ASP A 254 -6.69 4.94 12.41
C ASP A 254 -6.41 6.34 11.84
N MET A 255 -6.90 6.62 10.63
CA MET A 255 -6.70 7.92 9.99
C MET A 255 -7.30 9.04 10.83
N LEU A 256 -8.56 8.94 11.27
CA LEU A 256 -9.19 9.96 12.11
C LEU A 256 -8.46 10.20 13.45
N ALA A 257 -7.86 9.15 14.03
CA ALA A 257 -7.17 9.21 15.31
C ALA A 257 -5.82 9.94 15.25
N ILE A 258 -5.17 9.96 14.08
CA ILE A 258 -3.85 10.60 13.91
C ILE A 258 -3.92 12.05 13.43
N LEU A 259 -5.08 12.56 13.04
CA LEU A 259 -5.15 13.90 12.44
C LEU A 259 -4.96 15.02 13.47
N PRO A 260 -4.21 16.07 13.13
CA PRO A 260 -4.11 17.27 13.95
C PRO A 260 -5.45 18.01 14.07
N SER A 261 -5.50 18.99 14.97
CA SER A 261 -6.69 19.81 15.19
C SER A 261 -6.99 20.81 14.06
N SER A 262 -5.97 21.17 13.27
CA SER A 262 -6.00 22.13 12.17
C SER A 262 -5.22 21.59 10.97
N ASP A 263 -5.42 22.18 9.80
CA ASP A 263 -4.71 21.81 8.58
C ASP A 263 -3.26 22.32 8.53
N THR A 264 -2.44 21.78 9.42
CA THR A 264 -1.04 22.16 9.60
C THR A 264 -0.23 20.90 9.79
N ASN A 265 0.89 20.79 9.08
CA ASN A 265 1.86 19.73 9.32
C ASN A 265 2.44 19.86 10.74
N VAL A 266 2.34 18.80 11.53
CA VAL A 266 2.86 18.77 12.90
C VAL A 266 4.11 17.90 12.89
N LEU A 267 5.23 18.47 13.31
CA LEU A 267 6.49 17.73 13.42
C LEU A 267 6.60 17.07 14.80
N ASN A 268 7.24 15.89 14.84
CA ASN A 268 7.54 15.14 16.07
C ASN A 268 6.32 14.56 16.81
N ASP A 269 5.19 14.36 16.12
CA ASP A 269 4.02 13.63 16.66
C ASP A 269 4.05 12.13 16.30
N GLY A 270 5.08 11.69 15.56
CA GLY A 270 5.26 10.30 15.13
C GLY A 270 4.47 9.95 13.87
N VAL A 271 3.90 10.94 13.17
CA VAL A 271 2.98 10.74 12.04
C VAL A 271 3.45 11.52 10.82
N PHE A 272 3.53 10.84 9.68
CA PHE A 272 3.74 11.48 8.39
C PHE A 272 2.64 11.10 7.41
N ILE A 273 1.76 12.03 7.08
CA ILE A 273 0.62 11.77 6.19
C ILE A 273 0.99 12.19 4.76
N TRP A 274 1.08 11.23 3.84
CA TRP A 274 1.49 11.46 2.45
C TRP A 274 0.33 11.28 1.48
N ASP A 275 -0.17 12.40 0.93
CA ASP A 275 -1.06 12.41 -0.23
C ASP A 275 -0.26 12.23 -1.53
N ALA A 276 -0.39 11.06 -2.15
CA ALA A 276 0.31 10.70 -3.37
C ALA A 276 -0.40 11.21 -4.65
N ARG A 277 -1.51 11.97 -4.54
CA ARG A 277 -2.21 12.55 -5.69
C ARG A 277 -1.48 13.78 -6.23
N SER A 278 -2.00 14.33 -7.30
CA SER A 278 -1.54 15.59 -7.87
C SER A 278 -2.01 16.78 -7.02
N ARG A 279 -1.37 17.94 -7.21
CA ARG A 279 -1.60 19.15 -6.42
C ARG A 279 -3.03 19.68 -6.57
N ASP A 280 -3.59 19.58 -7.77
CA ASP A 280 -4.97 19.95 -8.06
C ASP A 280 -5.99 19.08 -7.30
N GLN A 281 -5.76 17.77 -7.19
CA GLN A 281 -6.64 16.88 -6.42
C GLN A 281 -6.54 17.15 -4.91
N TYR A 282 -5.32 17.35 -4.39
CA TYR A 282 -5.08 17.69 -3.00
C TYR A 282 -5.75 19.01 -2.61
N SER A 283 -5.60 20.05 -3.43
CA SER A 283 -6.15 21.39 -3.18
C SER A 283 -7.62 21.55 -3.57
N ALA A 284 -8.31 20.46 -3.97
CA ALA A 284 -9.67 20.53 -4.53
C ALA A 284 -9.79 21.56 -5.67
N ALA A 285 -8.78 21.60 -6.53
CA ALA A 285 -8.59 22.51 -7.64
C ALA A 285 -8.49 24.01 -7.28
N GLN A 286 -8.20 24.36 -6.02
CA GLN A 286 -7.80 25.73 -5.67
C GLN A 286 -6.47 26.13 -6.32
N THR A 287 -5.60 25.15 -6.57
CA THR A 287 -4.38 25.32 -7.36
C THR A 287 -4.31 24.28 -8.47
N ASP A 288 -3.70 24.61 -9.60
CA ASP A 288 -3.35 23.63 -10.63
C ASP A 288 -2.01 22.95 -10.34
N ASN A 289 -1.59 22.01 -11.19
CA ASN A 289 -0.32 21.29 -11.02
C ASN A 289 0.92 22.16 -11.25
N ALA A 290 0.77 23.34 -11.86
CA ALA A 290 1.84 24.34 -11.97
C ALA A 290 1.88 25.31 -10.77
N GLY A 291 0.91 25.20 -9.85
CA GLY A 291 0.78 26.08 -8.69
C GLY A 291 0.11 27.41 -8.97
N ASN A 292 -0.53 27.56 -10.13
CA ASN A 292 -1.40 28.71 -10.39
C ASN A 292 -2.70 28.54 -9.61
N PHE A 293 -3.35 29.64 -9.27
CA PHE A 293 -4.66 29.65 -8.63
C PHE A 293 -5.75 29.89 -9.69
N PRO A 294 -6.29 28.85 -10.35
CA PRO A 294 -7.36 29.04 -11.31
C PRO A 294 -8.61 29.55 -10.56
N ALA A 295 -9.19 30.64 -11.04
CA ALA A 295 -10.48 31.07 -10.54
C ALA A 295 -11.54 29.97 -10.81
N LEU A 296 -12.34 29.63 -9.79
CA LEU A 296 -13.63 28.93 -9.93
C LEU A 296 -13.60 27.44 -10.34
N ALA A 297 -12.50 26.69 -10.23
CA ALA A 297 -12.46 25.30 -10.71
C ALA A 297 -13.52 24.36 -10.06
N CYS A 298 -13.83 24.58 -8.77
CA CYS A 298 -14.87 23.85 -8.02
C CYS A 298 -15.98 24.74 -7.43
N ALA A 299 -16.06 26.01 -7.84
CA ALA A 299 -17.16 26.90 -7.44
C ALA A 299 -18.44 26.60 -8.26
N PRO A 300 -19.63 27.07 -7.83
CA PRO A 300 -20.84 26.99 -8.64
C PRO A 300 -20.61 27.58 -10.05
N GLY A 301 -20.76 26.77 -11.10
CA GLY A 301 -20.46 27.13 -12.49
C GLY A 301 -19.08 26.69 -13.01
N GLY A 302 -18.21 26.16 -12.16
CA GLY A 302 -16.95 25.51 -12.53
C GLY A 302 -17.16 24.09 -13.02
N SER A 303 -16.57 23.73 -14.17
CA SER A 303 -16.80 22.46 -14.86
C SER A 303 -15.64 21.47 -14.75
N THR A 304 -14.86 21.47 -13.66
CA THR A 304 -13.73 20.53 -13.56
C THR A 304 -14.17 19.20 -12.96
N ALA A 305 -13.86 18.10 -13.66
CA ALA A 305 -14.16 16.73 -13.22
C ALA A 305 -13.47 16.35 -11.91
N ILE A 306 -12.50 17.15 -11.44
CA ILE A 306 -11.81 16.95 -10.17
C ILE A 306 -12.80 17.02 -9.03
N CYS A 307 -13.71 18.00 -9.00
CA CYS A 307 -14.61 18.28 -7.87
C CYS A 307 -15.58 17.13 -7.52
N THR A 308 -15.83 16.25 -8.47
CA THR A 308 -16.67 15.05 -8.33
C THR A 308 -15.89 13.79 -8.69
N GLN A 309 -14.56 13.82 -8.59
CA GLN A 309 -13.75 12.66 -8.89
C GLN A 309 -14.17 11.47 -8.04
N ASN A 310 -14.21 10.29 -8.68
CA ASN A 310 -14.80 9.06 -8.15
C ASN A 310 -16.24 9.21 -7.63
N SER A 311 -16.96 10.19 -8.16
CA SER A 311 -18.31 10.54 -7.72
C SER A 311 -18.37 10.83 -6.21
N GLY A 312 -17.29 11.41 -5.66
CA GLY A 312 -17.18 11.83 -4.27
C GLY A 312 -18.08 13.02 -3.98
N SER A 313 -18.52 13.14 -2.73
CA SER A 313 -19.37 14.26 -2.27
C SER A 313 -18.61 15.59 -2.15
N ARG A 314 -17.28 15.50 -2.11
CA ARG A 314 -16.33 16.59 -1.93
C ARG A 314 -14.96 16.19 -2.46
N GLN A 315 -14.06 17.16 -2.54
CA GLN A 315 -12.63 16.95 -2.73
C GLN A 315 -11.83 17.77 -1.73
N GLY A 316 -10.56 17.41 -1.55
CA GLY A 316 -9.66 18.01 -0.56
C GLY A 316 -8.77 16.95 0.05
N HIS A 317 -8.36 17.12 1.30
CA HIS A 317 -7.45 16.21 1.99
C HIS A 317 -7.70 16.20 3.51
N PRO A 318 -7.30 15.13 4.23
CA PRO A 318 -7.27 15.11 5.68
C PRO A 318 -6.28 16.15 6.23
N PHE A 319 -6.60 16.76 7.37
CA PHE A 319 -5.72 17.76 7.99
C PHE A 319 -4.29 17.26 8.21
N GLY A 320 -3.32 18.13 7.95
CA GLY A 320 -1.90 17.85 8.18
C GLY A 320 -1.25 16.95 7.12
N ALA A 321 -2.00 16.51 6.11
CA ALA A 321 -1.45 15.79 4.97
C ALA A 321 -0.49 16.68 4.17
N LEU A 322 0.66 16.12 3.78
CA LEU A 322 1.56 16.73 2.81
C LEU A 322 1.37 16.10 1.44
N GLN A 323 1.38 16.93 0.39
CA GLN A 323 1.24 16.46 -0.98
C GLN A 323 2.61 16.36 -1.66
N LEU A 324 2.86 15.20 -2.27
CA LEU A 324 3.91 15.00 -3.26
C LEU A 324 3.44 13.93 -4.25
N ASP A 325 3.32 14.33 -5.52
CA ASP A 325 2.81 13.47 -6.58
C ASP A 325 3.72 12.25 -6.78
N TYR A 326 3.11 11.06 -6.77
CA TYR A 326 3.76 9.77 -6.94
C TYR A 326 4.63 9.66 -8.21
N THR A 327 4.33 10.42 -9.27
CA THR A 327 5.11 10.42 -10.51
C THR A 327 6.54 10.90 -10.30
N ASN A 328 6.79 11.72 -9.28
CA ASN A 328 8.13 12.13 -8.88
C ASN A 328 8.99 10.97 -8.38
N MET A 329 8.43 9.80 -8.10
CA MET A 329 9.18 8.64 -7.62
C MET A 329 9.76 7.80 -8.76
N LEU A 330 9.30 8.02 -9.99
CA LEU A 330 9.63 7.21 -11.15
C LEU A 330 10.43 8.00 -12.19
N VAL A 331 11.09 7.26 -13.08
CA VAL A 331 11.78 7.81 -14.26
C VAL A 331 11.11 7.26 -15.52
N ALA A 332 10.17 8.01 -16.08
CA ALA A 332 9.35 7.56 -17.20
C ALA A 332 10.18 7.14 -18.44
N ALA A 333 11.24 7.91 -18.74
CA ALA A 333 12.16 7.61 -19.84
C ALA A 333 12.97 6.31 -19.64
N GLU A 334 13.04 5.82 -18.40
CA GLU A 334 13.76 4.62 -18.02
C GLU A 334 12.77 3.49 -17.65
N GLY A 335 11.77 3.30 -18.50
CA GLY A 335 10.78 2.23 -18.34
C GLY A 335 9.94 2.36 -17.07
N PHE A 336 9.80 3.56 -16.53
CA PHE A 336 9.13 3.82 -15.26
C PHE A 336 9.78 3.10 -14.07
N ARG A 337 11.11 2.90 -14.10
CA ARG A 337 11.85 2.47 -12.91
C ARG A 337 11.68 3.48 -11.78
N TYR A 338 11.85 3.03 -10.54
CA TYR A 338 12.02 3.89 -9.38
C TYR A 338 13.35 4.64 -9.49
N LYS A 339 13.35 5.90 -9.04
CA LYS A 339 14.57 6.71 -8.88
C LYS A 339 15.55 6.04 -7.91
N ASP A 340 16.80 6.48 -7.96
CA ASP A 340 17.85 5.96 -7.08
C ASP A 340 17.54 6.31 -5.63
N LYS A 341 17.98 5.46 -4.70
CA LYS A 341 17.61 5.56 -3.28
C LYS A 341 17.92 6.93 -2.69
N ALA A 342 19.08 7.50 -3.01
CA ALA A 342 19.49 8.83 -2.54
C ALA A 342 18.57 9.96 -3.04
N ALA A 343 18.10 9.87 -4.29
CA ALA A 343 17.18 10.84 -4.85
C ALA A 343 15.81 10.75 -4.15
N LEU A 344 15.30 9.54 -3.93
CA LEU A 344 14.05 9.30 -3.20
C LEU A 344 14.13 9.78 -1.74
N GLN A 345 15.26 9.54 -1.06
CA GLN A 345 15.49 10.07 0.29
C GLN A 345 15.47 11.61 0.29
N SER A 346 16.05 12.25 -0.74
CA SER A 346 16.02 13.72 -0.86
C SER A 346 14.60 14.27 -1.00
N TYR A 347 13.70 13.57 -1.70
CA TYR A 347 12.28 13.94 -1.72
C TYR A 347 11.66 13.83 -0.32
N LEU A 348 11.89 12.72 0.38
CA LEU A 348 11.33 12.46 1.71
C LEU A 348 11.79 13.47 2.77
N ASP A 349 13.03 13.95 2.65
CA ASP A 349 13.62 14.96 3.54
C ASP A 349 13.16 16.40 3.20
N GLY A 350 12.36 16.59 2.14
CA GLY A 350 11.99 17.92 1.63
C GLY A 350 13.15 18.65 0.94
N ASN A 351 14.23 17.95 0.58
CA ASN A 351 15.46 18.49 0.00
C ASN A 351 15.47 18.45 -1.53
N VAL A 352 14.41 18.97 -2.13
CA VAL A 352 14.24 19.03 -3.59
C VAL A 352 13.61 20.37 -4.00
N SER A 353 14.24 21.05 -4.95
CA SER A 353 13.72 22.29 -5.52
C SER A 353 12.57 22.01 -6.49
N GLY A 354 11.47 22.77 -6.39
CA GLY A 354 10.37 22.79 -7.36
C GLY A 354 9.39 21.62 -7.34
N ALA A 355 9.78 20.46 -6.79
CA ALA A 355 8.95 19.24 -6.73
C ALA A 355 8.93 18.62 -5.32
N GLY A 356 9.14 19.41 -4.26
CA GLY A 356 9.09 18.94 -2.87
C GLY A 356 7.67 18.84 -2.32
N PHE A 357 7.57 18.30 -1.11
CA PHE A 357 6.31 18.27 -0.37
C PHE A 357 5.74 19.69 -0.17
N ILE A 358 4.43 19.82 -0.34
CA ILE A 358 3.67 21.02 0.01
C ILE A 358 2.67 20.74 1.12
N ALA A 359 2.35 21.74 1.93
CA ALA A 359 1.34 21.69 2.99
C ALA A 359 0.01 22.32 2.54
N GLY A 360 -0.96 22.45 3.46
CA GLY A 360 -2.30 23.00 3.20
C GLY A 360 -2.31 24.47 2.76
N ASP A 361 -1.23 25.21 3.01
CA ASP A 361 -1.00 26.57 2.48
C ASP A 361 -0.44 26.59 1.04
N TYR A 362 -0.26 25.40 0.47
CA TYR A 362 0.29 25.13 -0.87
C TYR A 362 1.71 25.65 -1.08
N GLN A 363 2.44 25.92 -0.01
CA GLN A 363 3.86 26.24 -0.02
C GLN A 363 4.70 24.98 0.20
N SER A 364 5.91 25.00 -0.34
CA SER A 364 6.87 23.93 -0.04
C SER A 364 7.25 23.97 1.43
N VAL A 365 7.26 22.80 2.09
CA VAL A 365 7.65 22.71 3.50
C VAL A 365 9.15 22.92 3.70
N GLY A 366 9.97 22.67 2.67
CA GLY A 366 11.41 22.79 2.71
C GLY A 366 12.13 21.66 3.47
N VAL A 367 13.47 21.75 3.49
CA VAL A 367 14.35 20.74 4.06
C VAL A 367 14.07 20.54 5.55
N GLY A 368 13.91 19.29 5.97
CA GLY A 368 13.74 18.91 7.38
C GLY A 368 12.33 19.11 7.93
N ASN A 369 11.39 19.61 7.13
CA ASN A 369 10.00 19.83 7.53
C ASN A 369 9.00 18.87 6.85
N ALA A 370 9.51 17.86 6.15
CA ALA A 370 8.71 16.75 5.64
C ALA A 370 8.78 15.58 6.65
N TYR A 371 9.27 14.41 6.25
CA TYR A 371 9.35 13.23 7.13
C TYR A 371 10.30 13.45 8.32
N GLN A 372 9.86 13.12 9.54
CA GLN A 372 10.73 13.09 10.72
C GLN A 372 11.19 11.66 11.04
N PRO A 373 12.42 11.50 11.59
CA PRO A 373 12.91 10.19 11.99
C PRO A 373 11.95 9.46 12.93
N ASN A 374 11.61 8.22 12.57
CA ASN A 374 10.68 7.32 13.28
C ASN A 374 9.20 7.61 13.10
N ASP A 375 8.81 8.61 12.30
CA ASP A 375 7.41 8.76 11.93
C ASP A 375 6.90 7.50 11.21
N VAL A 376 5.63 7.18 11.46
CA VAL A 376 4.88 6.22 10.64
C VAL A 376 4.31 6.96 9.44
N VAL A 377 4.68 6.51 8.24
CA VAL A 377 4.15 7.02 6.98
C VAL A 377 2.76 6.45 6.75
N TYR A 378 1.75 7.31 6.68
CA TYR A 378 0.39 6.99 6.27
C TYR A 378 0.21 7.50 4.84
N THR A 379 0.38 6.60 3.87
CA THR A 379 0.26 6.97 2.46
C THR A 379 -1.10 6.60 1.90
N TYR A 380 -1.66 7.51 1.11
CA TYR A 380 -2.94 7.32 0.44
C TYR A 380 -2.94 8.06 -0.90
N CYS A 381 -3.96 7.80 -1.69
CA CYS A 381 -4.21 8.60 -2.88
C CYS A 381 -5.72 8.63 -3.15
N GLU A 382 -6.11 8.56 -4.41
CA GLU A 382 -7.50 8.55 -4.81
C GLU A 382 -8.17 7.18 -4.56
N THR A 383 -7.56 6.08 -5.02
CA THR A 383 -8.03 4.68 -4.88
C THR A 383 -6.94 3.74 -4.34
N THR A 384 -6.00 4.28 -3.57
CA THR A 384 -4.78 3.61 -3.04
C THR A 384 -3.75 3.12 -4.09
N PHE A 385 -4.10 2.98 -5.36
CA PHE A 385 -3.17 2.53 -6.40
C PHE A 385 -1.90 3.40 -6.53
N ARG A 386 -2.03 4.73 -6.59
CA ARG A 386 -0.86 5.63 -6.65
C ARG A 386 -0.03 5.57 -5.36
N ALA A 387 -0.71 5.36 -4.24
CA ALA A 387 -0.06 5.16 -2.95
C ALA A 387 0.79 3.88 -2.91
N MET A 388 0.52 2.89 -3.78
CA MET A 388 1.38 1.71 -3.93
C MET A 388 2.82 2.10 -4.33
N ILE A 389 2.99 3.16 -5.13
CA ILE A 389 4.33 3.63 -5.54
C ILE A 389 5.01 4.33 -4.37
N THR A 390 4.33 5.25 -3.69
CA THR A 390 4.90 5.99 -2.55
C THR A 390 5.15 5.07 -1.35
N GLY A 391 4.32 4.06 -1.14
CA GLY A 391 4.50 3.04 -0.10
C GLY A 391 5.62 2.04 -0.42
N VAL A 392 5.87 1.71 -1.68
CA VAL A 392 7.10 1.01 -2.08
C VAL A 392 8.32 1.88 -1.81
N VAL A 393 8.27 3.17 -2.13
CA VAL A 393 9.36 4.11 -1.83
C VAL A 393 9.63 4.17 -0.32
N SER A 394 8.63 4.49 0.49
CA SER A 394 8.83 4.64 1.94
C SER A 394 9.16 3.31 2.60
N GLY A 395 8.40 2.25 2.32
CA GLY A 395 8.44 0.99 3.06
C GLY A 395 9.40 -0.08 2.51
N VAL A 396 9.78 -0.03 1.23
CA VAL A 396 10.67 -1.03 0.59
C VAL A 396 12.03 -0.46 0.22
N ILE A 397 12.07 0.79 -0.26
CA ILE A 397 13.31 1.40 -0.69
C ILE A 397 14.00 2.08 0.49
N LEU A 398 13.26 2.90 1.23
CA LEU A 398 13.80 3.75 2.30
C LEU A 398 13.66 3.15 3.71
N GLY A 399 13.00 1.99 3.86
CA GLY A 399 12.87 1.27 5.12
C GLY A 399 12.07 1.98 6.22
N LYS A 400 11.20 2.92 5.86
CA LYS A 400 10.40 3.68 6.81
C LYS A 400 9.17 2.88 7.27
N PRO A 401 8.77 2.99 8.56
CA PRO A 401 7.50 2.44 9.02
C PRO A 401 6.37 2.99 8.14
N THR A 402 5.59 2.13 7.49
CA THR A 402 4.61 2.54 6.47
C THR A 402 3.30 1.79 6.65
N ARG A 403 2.18 2.52 6.52
CA ARG A 403 0.81 2.01 6.47
C ARG A 403 0.09 2.60 5.25
N PHE A 404 -0.76 1.81 4.62
CA PHE A 404 -1.60 2.20 3.49
C PHE A 404 -3.01 2.46 3.97
N TYR A 405 -3.52 3.67 3.76
CA TYR A 405 -4.95 3.89 3.94
C TYR A 405 -5.69 3.39 2.68
N ASP A 406 -6.05 2.11 2.70
CA ASP A 406 -6.52 1.37 1.52
C ASP A 406 -7.91 1.82 1.04
N GLY A 407 -8.71 2.43 1.91
CA GLY A 407 -9.96 3.07 1.53
C GLY A 407 -9.78 4.39 0.76
N ALA A 408 -8.63 5.05 0.98
CA ALA A 408 -8.21 6.24 0.28
C ALA A 408 -9.28 7.35 0.21
N MET A 409 -9.16 8.25 -0.76
CA MET A 409 -10.11 9.36 -0.90
C MET A 409 -11.48 8.94 -1.41
N VAL A 410 -11.62 7.74 -2.01
CA VAL A 410 -12.94 7.15 -2.30
C VAL A 410 -13.75 7.01 -1.01
N GLU A 411 -13.17 6.43 0.03
CA GLU A 411 -13.83 6.29 1.33
C GLU A 411 -13.95 7.66 2.03
N TRP A 412 -12.84 8.40 2.11
CA TRP A 412 -12.79 9.68 2.82
C TRP A 412 -13.79 10.71 2.27
N ASN A 413 -13.83 10.92 0.95
CA ASN A 413 -14.74 11.89 0.33
C ASN A 413 -16.20 11.41 0.28
N SER A 414 -16.48 10.17 0.66
CA SER A 414 -17.84 9.63 0.73
C SER A 414 -18.51 9.93 2.07
N LEU A 415 -17.74 10.07 3.15
CA LEU A 415 -18.26 10.11 4.51
C LEU A 415 -18.58 11.53 4.96
N THR A 416 -19.64 12.07 4.38
CA THR A 416 -20.11 13.45 4.50
C THR A 416 -21.62 13.45 4.77
N PRO A 417 -22.17 14.36 5.59
CA PRO A 417 -23.62 14.39 5.86
C PRO A 417 -24.41 15.19 4.81
N GLY A 418 -25.73 15.15 4.92
CA GLY A 418 -26.64 15.87 4.03
C GLY A 418 -26.49 17.40 4.05
N SER A 419 -26.12 18.00 5.20
CA SER A 419 -25.87 19.45 5.33
C SER A 419 -24.70 19.95 4.49
N VAL A 420 -23.77 19.06 4.15
CA VAL A 420 -22.63 19.37 3.28
C VAL A 420 -22.97 19.00 1.83
N ARG A 421 -23.45 17.76 1.60
CA ARG A 421 -23.83 17.31 0.26
C ARG A 421 -24.78 16.12 0.28
N LEU A 422 -25.79 16.17 -0.60
CA LEU A 422 -26.68 15.05 -0.90
C LEU A 422 -26.12 14.22 -2.06
N ASP A 423 -26.46 12.93 -2.10
CA ASP A 423 -26.17 12.07 -3.24
C ASP A 423 -27.06 12.38 -4.46
N SER A 424 -26.82 11.69 -5.57
CA SER A 424 -27.57 11.83 -6.83
C SER A 424 -29.07 11.52 -6.72
N THR A 425 -29.52 10.96 -5.61
CA THR A 425 -30.94 10.67 -5.33
C THR A 425 -31.58 11.67 -4.36
N GLY A 426 -30.81 12.67 -3.92
CA GLY A 426 -31.25 13.68 -2.95
C GLY A 426 -31.21 13.20 -1.50
N ASN A 427 -30.54 12.08 -1.22
CA ASN A 427 -30.43 11.53 0.13
C ASN A 427 -29.11 11.94 0.80
N ALA A 428 -29.13 12.06 2.12
CA ALA A 428 -27.91 12.23 2.91
C ALA A 428 -27.09 10.94 2.90
N ILE A 429 -25.78 11.04 2.68
CA ILE A 429 -24.90 9.87 2.74
C ILE A 429 -24.71 9.42 4.19
N LEU A 430 -24.42 10.35 5.10
CA LEU A 430 -24.37 10.11 6.55
C LEU A 430 -25.39 10.96 7.32
N PRO A 431 -25.85 10.49 8.50
CA PRO A 431 -26.48 11.34 9.50
C PRO A 431 -25.53 12.46 9.98
N GLU A 432 -26.09 13.61 10.34
CA GLU A 432 -25.34 14.79 10.81
C GLU A 432 -24.45 14.52 12.03
N ASN A 433 -24.91 13.64 12.92
CA ASN A 433 -24.25 13.27 14.17
C ASN A 433 -23.44 11.97 14.05
N SER A 434 -23.18 11.47 12.84
CA SER A 434 -22.31 10.31 12.68
C SER A 434 -20.89 10.64 13.17
N PRO A 435 -20.25 9.79 13.99
CA PRO A 435 -18.87 9.98 14.42
C PRO A 435 -17.85 9.78 13.28
N TRP A 436 -18.29 9.23 12.15
CA TRP A 436 -17.46 8.93 10.98
C TRP A 436 -17.41 10.08 9.95
N ARG A 437 -17.95 11.25 10.31
CA ARG A 437 -17.87 12.46 9.50
C ARG A 437 -16.42 12.92 9.32
N THR A 438 -15.94 12.79 8.09
CA THR A 438 -14.56 13.13 7.73
C THR A 438 -14.41 14.61 7.34
N ASP A 439 -15.51 15.29 7.04
CA ASP A 439 -15.54 16.72 6.71
C ASP A 439 -15.09 17.61 7.89
N LEU A 440 -15.24 17.14 9.12
CA LEU A 440 -14.83 17.86 10.34
C LEU A 440 -13.31 17.91 10.55
N LYS A 441 -12.56 17.08 9.84
CA LYS A 441 -11.09 16.93 9.97
C LYS A 441 -10.39 16.99 8.61
N SER A 442 -10.92 17.81 7.70
CA SER A 442 -10.40 17.96 6.35
C SER A 442 -10.41 19.41 5.91
N PHE A 443 -9.43 19.77 5.10
CA PHE A 443 -9.67 20.80 4.10
C PHE A 443 -10.54 20.19 3.01
N TYR A 444 -11.59 20.90 2.58
CA TYR A 444 -12.40 20.43 1.45
C TYR A 444 -13.14 21.54 0.72
N ILE A 445 -13.48 21.24 -0.54
CA ILE A 445 -14.54 21.91 -1.29
C ILE A 445 -15.62 20.87 -1.57
N ALA A 446 -16.85 21.16 -1.16
CA ALA A 446 -17.99 20.32 -1.48
C ALA A 446 -18.21 20.32 -2.99
N ALA A 447 -18.63 19.18 -3.54
CA ALA A 447 -19.00 19.11 -4.95
C ALA A 447 -20.07 20.18 -5.24
N ALA A 448 -19.88 20.95 -6.33
CA ALA A 448 -20.74 22.08 -6.66
C ALA A 448 -22.24 21.69 -6.61
N PRO A 449 -23.11 22.60 -6.13
CA PRO A 449 -24.47 22.27 -5.69
C PRO A 449 -25.33 21.60 -6.77
N GLU A 450 -25.09 21.84 -8.05
CA GLU A 450 -25.80 21.17 -9.15
C GLU A 450 -24.86 20.88 -10.34
N PRO A 451 -25.06 19.73 -11.03
CA PRO A 451 -26.04 18.69 -10.71
C PRO A 451 -25.56 17.74 -9.59
N THR A 452 -26.45 17.40 -8.64
CA THR A 452 -26.25 16.29 -7.69
C THR A 452 -26.00 14.94 -8.37
N ALA A 453 -26.39 14.80 -9.64
CA ALA A 453 -26.24 13.61 -10.47
C ALA A 453 -24.82 13.02 -10.52
N PHE A 454 -23.79 13.79 -10.15
CA PHE A 454 -22.39 13.34 -10.16
C PHE A 454 -21.90 12.77 -8.83
N VAL A 455 -22.65 12.91 -7.74
CA VAL A 455 -22.31 12.33 -6.44
C VAL A 455 -22.98 10.97 -6.32
N ALA A 456 -22.19 9.89 -6.31
CA ALA A 456 -22.74 8.54 -6.27
C ALA A 456 -23.36 8.25 -4.91
N GLN A 457 -24.46 7.49 -4.93
CA GLN A 457 -24.97 6.83 -3.73
C GLN A 457 -23.88 5.92 -3.14
N ARG A 458 -23.78 5.89 -1.81
CA ARG A 458 -22.81 5.08 -1.07
C ARG A 458 -23.51 4.07 -0.19
N TYR A 459 -22.95 2.88 -0.10
CA TYR A 459 -23.48 1.83 0.76
C TYR A 459 -22.86 1.97 2.16
N ILE A 460 -23.60 2.65 3.05
CA ILE A 460 -23.24 2.76 4.46
C ILE A 460 -23.76 1.52 5.19
N THR A 461 -22.83 0.67 5.65
CA THR A 461 -23.15 -0.53 6.43
C THR A 461 -23.70 -0.17 7.81
N ASN A 462 -23.05 0.77 8.52
CA ASN A 462 -23.53 1.29 9.80
C ASN A 462 -22.89 2.65 10.11
N ALA A 463 -23.69 3.72 10.03
CA ALA A 463 -23.25 5.10 10.29
C ALA A 463 -22.81 5.36 11.74
N TYR A 464 -23.05 4.42 12.65
CA TYR A 464 -22.67 4.47 14.07
C TYR A 464 -21.89 3.21 14.49
N ALA A 465 -21.18 2.57 13.55
CA ALA A 465 -20.32 1.44 13.90
C ALA A 465 -19.34 1.87 15.00
N ASN A 466 -19.07 0.98 15.96
CA ASN A 466 -18.12 1.25 17.05
C ASN A 466 -16.65 1.24 16.57
N SER A 467 -16.39 0.71 15.37
CA SER A 467 -15.05 0.68 14.77
C SER A 467 -15.15 0.55 13.24
N SER A 468 -14.07 0.92 12.54
CA SER A 468 -13.85 0.66 11.11
C SER A 468 -12.91 -0.53 10.86
N ASN A 469 -12.82 -1.46 11.82
CA ASN A 469 -11.85 -2.57 11.81
C ASN A 469 -12.43 -3.87 11.25
N ALA A 470 -13.63 -3.87 10.66
CA ALA A 470 -14.30 -5.14 10.30
C ALA A 470 -13.48 -5.99 9.32
N ILE A 471 -12.81 -5.36 8.34
CA ILE A 471 -11.88 -6.04 7.41
C ILE A 471 -10.73 -6.70 8.17
N ILE A 472 -10.04 -5.93 9.00
CA ILE A 472 -8.89 -6.40 9.79
C ILE A 472 -9.31 -7.55 10.71
N ASN A 473 -10.44 -7.41 11.39
CA ASN A 473 -10.96 -8.43 12.29
C ASN A 473 -11.34 -9.72 11.54
N ALA A 474 -12.00 -9.61 10.39
CA ALA A 474 -12.33 -10.76 9.55
C ALA A 474 -11.07 -11.47 9.02
N ASP A 475 -10.05 -10.72 8.64
CA ASP A 475 -8.79 -11.29 8.13
C ASP A 475 -7.98 -11.98 9.23
N LYS A 476 -7.93 -11.38 10.43
CA LYS A 476 -7.37 -12.03 11.63
C LYS A 476 -8.14 -13.29 11.99
N ALA A 477 -9.47 -13.25 12.01
CA ALA A 477 -10.32 -14.40 12.27
C ALA A 477 -10.02 -15.55 11.29
N TYR A 478 -9.96 -15.24 9.98
CA TYR A 478 -9.62 -16.21 8.95
C TYR A 478 -8.23 -16.83 9.18
N LYS A 479 -7.24 -15.98 9.50
CA LYS A 479 -5.85 -16.38 9.69
C LYS A 479 -5.66 -17.22 10.95
N TYR A 480 -6.33 -16.87 12.03
CA TYR A 480 -6.18 -17.47 13.35
C TYR A 480 -7.05 -18.72 13.51
N GLY A 481 -7.99 -18.95 12.59
CA GLY A 481 -8.99 -20.01 12.73
C GLY A 481 -9.99 -19.73 13.85
N GLU A 482 -10.05 -18.49 14.32
CA GLU A 482 -11.02 -18.04 15.32
C GLU A 482 -12.30 -17.59 14.62
N VAL A 483 -13.45 -18.08 15.07
CA VAL A 483 -14.72 -17.41 14.80
C VAL A 483 -14.78 -16.22 15.76
N ILE A 484 -14.30 -15.05 15.34
CA ILE A 484 -14.57 -13.82 16.10
C ILE A 484 -16.10 -13.61 16.03
N PRO A 485 -16.82 -13.50 17.16
CA PRO A 485 -18.24 -13.21 17.12
C PRO A 485 -18.43 -11.92 16.34
N ALA A 486 -19.14 -12.01 15.20
CA ALA A 486 -19.64 -10.82 14.55
C ALA A 486 -20.37 -9.99 15.62
N ALA A 487 -20.16 -8.68 15.64
CA ALA A 487 -20.89 -7.78 16.51
C ALA A 487 -22.38 -7.97 16.23
N GLY A 488 -23.00 -8.85 17.01
CA GLY A 488 -24.40 -9.18 16.90
C GLY A 488 -25.17 -7.93 17.22
N THR A 489 -26.12 -7.60 16.35
CA THR A 489 -27.31 -6.85 16.75
C THR A 489 -27.82 -7.48 18.03
N SER A 490 -27.61 -6.79 19.15
CA SER A 490 -28.20 -7.15 20.42
C SER A 490 -29.70 -7.11 20.22
N ALA A 491 -30.32 -8.28 20.12
CA ALA A 491 -31.75 -8.40 20.37
C ALA A 491 -32.00 -7.78 21.76
N PRO A 492 -32.98 -6.89 21.92
CA PRO A 492 -33.30 -6.35 23.23
C PRO A 492 -33.58 -7.53 24.16
N PRO A 493 -33.11 -7.49 25.42
CA PRO A 493 -33.35 -8.57 26.37
C PRO A 493 -34.85 -8.83 26.45
N ALA A 494 -35.22 -10.11 26.39
CA ALA A 494 -36.60 -10.52 26.59
C ALA A 494 -37.09 -9.95 27.93
N ASN A 495 -38.19 -9.20 27.87
CA ASN A 495 -38.86 -8.65 29.04
C ASN A 495 -39.15 -9.80 30.02
N PRO A 496 -38.64 -9.77 31.26
CA PRO A 496 -38.84 -10.84 32.24
C PRO A 496 -40.26 -10.84 32.85
N CYS A 497 -41.18 -10.01 32.34
CA CYS A 497 -42.59 -10.06 32.68
C CYS A 497 -43.41 -10.25 31.39
N GLY A 498 -43.96 -11.45 31.21
CA GLY A 498 -44.74 -11.84 30.05
C GLY A 498 -46.01 -11.00 29.83
N GLY A 499 -46.39 -10.93 28.56
CA GLY A 499 -47.63 -10.36 28.02
C GLY A 499 -47.71 -10.68 26.55
#